data_AF-A0A4S8HHC2-F1
#
_entry.id   AF-A0A4S8HHC2-F1
#
_cell.length_a   1.000
_cell.length_b   1.000
_cell.length_c   1.000
_cell.angle_alpha   90.00
_cell.angle_beta   90.00
_cell.angle_gamma   90.00
#
_symmetry.space_group_name_H-M   'P 1'
#
loop_
_entity.id
_entity.type
_entity.pdbx_description
1 polymer ?
#
loop_
_entity_poly.entity_id
_entity_poly.type
_entity_poly.pdbx_seq_one_letter_code
_entity_poly.pdbx_strand_id
1 'polypeptide(L)' 'MSQQELADIAEVSKLTIQRIENAKYSATLDTLVSIAEALNIPLKKLVDY' A
#
# COMPACT_ATOMS: atom_id res chain seq x y z
N MET A 1 4.11 -0.18 11.85
CA MET A 1 5.08 -0.82 10.94
C MET A 1 5.82 0.26 10.16
N SER A 2 7.07 0.01 9.81
CA SER A 2 7.86 0.84 8.91
C SER A 2 7.44 0.62 7.45
N GLN A 3 7.84 1.53 6.57
CA GLN A 3 7.61 1.38 5.12
C GLN A 3 8.28 0.12 4.53
N GLN A 4 9.43 -0.29 5.08
CA GLN A 4 10.12 -1.50 4.63
C GLN A 4 9.31 -2.74 5.03
N GLU A 5 8.88 -2.82 6.29
CA GLU A 5 8.04 -3.94 6.76
C GLU A 5 6.73 -4.04 5.99
N LEU A 6 6.06 -2.92 5.67
CA LEU A 6 4.86 -2.95 4.84
C LEU A 6 5.15 -3.44 3.42
N ALA A 7 6.24 -2.97 2.83
CA ALA A 7 6.65 -3.35 1.48
C ALA A 7 6.97 -4.86 1.39
N ASP A 8 7.65 -5.39 2.41
CA ASP A 8 8.01 -6.81 2.50
C ASP A 8 6.75 -7.70 2.60
N ILE A 9 5.75 -7.30 3.41
CA ILE A 9 4.50 -8.07 3.57
C ILE A 9 3.60 -7.94 2.32
N ALA A 10 3.53 -6.75 1.72
CA ALA A 10 2.70 -6.50 0.54
C ALA A 10 3.37 -6.91 -0.77
N GLU A 11 4.57 -7.49 -0.73
CA GLU A 11 5.37 -7.91 -1.89
C GLU A 11 5.57 -6.80 -2.94
N VAL A 12 5.78 -5.56 -2.47
CA VAL A 12 6.08 -4.39 -3.32
C VAL A 12 7.41 -3.75 -2.93
N SER A 13 7.93 -2.84 -3.75
CA SER A 13 9.13 -2.09 -3.36
C SER A 13 8.81 -1.03 -2.29
N LYS A 14 9.76 -0.77 -1.38
CA LYS A 14 9.67 0.38 -0.45
C LYS A 14 9.44 1.70 -1.20
N LEU A 15 10.04 1.86 -2.38
CA LEU A 15 9.85 3.05 -3.22
C LEU A 15 8.40 3.18 -3.71
N THR A 16 7.71 2.06 -3.97
CA THR A 16 6.29 2.03 -4.34
C THR A 16 5.46 2.58 -3.18
N ILE A 17 5.66 2.08 -1.96
CA ILE A 17 4.98 2.57 -0.74
C ILE A 17 5.22 4.08 -0.58
N GLN A 18 6.47 4.53 -0.68
CA GLN A 18 6.81 5.96 -0.58
C GLN A 18 6.10 6.82 -1.63
N ARG A 19 6.02 6.37 -2.88
CA ARG A 19 5.34 7.14 -3.94
C ARG A 19 3.82 7.19 -3.75
N ILE A 20 3.22 6.12 -3.23
CA ILE A 20 1.78 6.08 -2.90
C ILE A 20 1.48 7.08 -1.78
N GLU A 21 2.22 7.03 -0.67
CA GLU A 21 2.02 7.94 0.48
C GLU A 21 2.20 9.42 0.13
N ASN A 22 3.07 9.72 -0.84
CA ASN A 22 3.31 11.09 -1.30
C ASN A 22 2.40 11.51 -2.48
N ALA A 23 1.38 10.72 -2.83
CA ALA A 23 0.49 10.95 -3.96
C ALA A 23 1.23 11.17 -5.30
N LYS A 24 2.39 10.53 -5.47
CA LYS A 24 3.22 10.58 -6.69
C LYS A 24 3.04 9.37 -7.59
N TYR A 25 2.14 8.46 -7.23
CA TYR A 25 1.84 7.25 -7.99
C TYR A 25 0.37 6.88 -7.84
N SER A 26 -0.28 6.59 -8.97
CA SER A 26 -1.60 5.97 -8.98
C SER A 26 -1.40 4.46 -8.92
N ALA A 27 -1.64 3.87 -7.75
CA ALA A 27 -1.51 2.44 -7.54
C ALA A 27 -2.56 1.65 -8.33
N THR A 28 -2.19 0.46 -8.79
CA THR A 28 -3.15 -0.48 -9.34
C THR A 28 -4.06 -1.03 -8.24
N LEU A 29 -5.24 -1.55 -8.61
CA LEU A 29 -6.14 -2.20 -7.66
C LEU A 29 -5.44 -3.35 -6.92
N ASP A 30 -4.67 -4.18 -7.63
CA ASP A 30 -3.92 -5.29 -7.03
C ASP A 30 -2.93 -4.80 -5.97
N THR A 31 -2.21 -3.71 -6.25
CA THR A 31 -1.29 -3.09 -5.27
C THR A 31 -2.04 -2.61 -4.03
N LEU A 32 -3.22 -2.01 -4.20
CA LEU A 32 -4.05 -1.55 -3.08
C LEU A 32 -4.60 -2.73 -2.27
N VAL A 33 -4.97 -3.83 -2.91
CA VAL A 33 -5.39 -5.08 -2.25
C VAL A 33 -4.25 -5.64 -1.41
N SER A 34 -3.06 -5.81 -1.98
CA SER A 34 -1.89 -6.32 -1.25
C SER A 34 -1.53 -5.45 -0.04
N ILE A 35 -1.61 -4.12 -0.18
CA ILE A 35 -1.37 -3.19 0.93
C ILE A 35 -2.46 -3.29 2.00
N ALA A 36 -3.74 -3.42 1.62
CA ALA A 36 -4.85 -3.55 2.56
C ALA A 36 -4.74 -4.84 3.38
N GLU A 37 -4.39 -5.95 2.74
CA GLU A 37 -4.14 -7.24 3.38
C GLU A 37 -2.95 -7.17 4.34
N ALA A 38 -1.84 -6.58 3.92
CA ALA A 38 -0.65 -6.38 4.75
C ALA A 38 -0.92 -5.51 5.99
N LEU A 39 -1.79 -4.51 5.86
CA LEU A 39 -2.24 -3.66 6.97
C LEU A 39 -3.35 -4.29 7.81
N ASN A 40 -3.89 -5.43 7.39
CA ASN A 40 -5.05 -6.09 8.00
C ASN A 40 -6.26 -5.14 8.15
N ILE A 41 -6.58 -4.41 7.07
CA ILE A 41 -7.74 -3.52 7.00
C ILE A 41 -8.58 -3.82 5.76
N PRO A 42 -9.89 -3.50 5.76
CA PRO A 42 -10.69 -3.57 4.54
C PRO A 42 -10.15 -2.59 3.48
N LEU A 43 -10.06 -3.02 2.21
CA LEU A 43 -9.65 -2.18 1.07
C LEU A 43 -10.38 -0.83 1.03
N LYS A 44 -11.67 -0.82 1.41
CA LYS A 44 -12.51 0.38 1.49
C LYS A 44 -11.84 1.51 2.30
N LYS A 45 -11.06 1.21 3.34
CA LYS A 45 -10.33 2.21 4.13
C LYS A 45 -9.19 2.90 3.38
N LEU A 46 -8.69 2.34 2.27
CA LEU A 46 -7.67 2.96 1.43
C LEU A 46 -8.25 3.87 0.32
N VAL A 47 -9.55 3.73 0.03
CA VAL A 47 -10.20 4.40 -1.12
C VAL A 47 -11.38 5.30 -0.72
N ASP A 48 -11.85 5.22 0.52
CA ASP A 48 -12.85 6.14 1.07
C ASP A 48 -12.24 7.54 1.28
N TYR A 49 -13.01 8.57 0.92
CA TYR A 49 -12.71 10.00 1.11
C TYR A 49 -13.86 10.70 1.84
#